data_AF-A0A6A6FU91-F1
#
_entry.id   AF-A0A6A6FU91-F1
#
_cell.length_a   1.000
_cell.length_b   1.000
_cell.length_c   1.000
_cell.angle_alpha   90.00
_cell.angle_beta   90.00
_cell.angle_gamma   90.00
#
_symmetry.space_group_name_H-M   'P 1'
#
loop_
_entity.id
_entity.type
_entity.pdbx_description
1 polymer ?
#
loop_
_entity_poly.entity_id
_entity_poly.type
_entity_poly.pdbx_seq_one_letter_code
_entity_poly.pdbx_strand_id
1 'polypeptide(L)'
;MSLFNINGVWPAPLLDDVHHAQIHDINLTTGTIAFDNSVTYQFRSPDLLRQAIAVKYIPPNVAPGDPTPRNNINIAWHGDATLKQILSAGWMTDNCPPSVYIEYLTLQLTSAYNVLEEKKTWMELGMLMNSYQTYQCDAIGLTPFLQIFGVFPGSEVAMEFWASREGRKGKATSIEAIIGAVQQDSGQNNAVTKVVMRHMGFYWPENSYQTATLQAAMSELSALGVVGKI
;
A
#
# COMPACT_ATOMS: atom_id res chain seq x y z
N MET A 1 6.85 -20.80 -11.40
CA MET A 1 5.95 -19.68 -11.73
C MET A 1 6.79 -18.70 -12.55
N SER A 2 6.49 -18.49 -13.83
CA SER A 2 7.30 -17.66 -14.72
C SER A 2 6.71 -16.25 -14.78
N LEU A 3 7.36 -15.31 -14.12
CA LEU A 3 7.20 -13.88 -14.39
C LEU A 3 7.90 -13.62 -15.72
N PHE A 4 7.16 -13.22 -16.76
CA PHE A 4 7.77 -12.86 -18.04
C PHE A 4 8.09 -11.37 -18.05
N ASN A 5 9.39 -11.05 -18.11
CA ASN A 5 9.91 -9.73 -18.44
C ASN A 5 11.00 -9.95 -19.50
N ILE A 6 10.80 -9.37 -20.69
CA ILE A 6 11.69 -9.54 -21.85
C ILE A 6 13.05 -8.84 -21.63
N ASN A 7 13.17 -7.98 -20.62
CA ASN A 7 14.32 -7.07 -20.45
C ASN A 7 14.98 -7.09 -19.05
N GLY A 8 14.60 -7.99 -18.12
CA GLY A 8 15.39 -8.31 -16.92
C GLY A 8 15.75 -7.17 -15.94
N VAL A 9 15.29 -5.95 -16.19
CA VAL A 9 15.54 -4.75 -15.37
C VAL A 9 14.18 -4.10 -15.14
N TRP A 10 13.77 -4.01 -13.87
CA TRP A 10 12.54 -3.35 -13.47
C TRP A 10 12.88 -1.90 -13.09
N PRO A 11 12.62 -0.91 -13.95
CA PRO A 11 12.80 0.49 -13.55
C PRO A 11 11.83 0.78 -12.41
N ALA A 12 12.35 1.35 -11.33
CA ALA A 12 11.53 1.94 -10.27
C ALA A 12 10.79 3.15 -10.89
N PRO A 13 9.45 3.14 -11.03
CA PRO A 13 8.66 4.24 -11.61
C PRO A 13 8.69 5.57 -10.84
N LEU A 14 9.62 5.77 -9.90
CA LEU A 14 9.80 7.05 -9.20
C LEU A 14 10.89 7.93 -9.83
N LEU A 15 11.49 7.53 -10.95
CA LEU A 15 12.76 8.10 -11.41
C LEU A 15 12.77 8.79 -12.76
N ASP A 16 11.73 8.62 -13.57
CA ASP A 16 11.58 9.33 -14.84
C ASP A 16 10.13 9.85 -14.89
N ASP A 17 9.85 10.85 -15.72
CA ASP A 17 8.50 11.40 -16.03
C ASP A 17 7.53 10.34 -16.65
N VAL A 18 7.72 9.07 -16.32
CA VAL A 18 7.12 7.87 -16.86
C VAL A 18 6.10 7.39 -15.85
N HIS A 19 4.86 7.82 -16.08
CA HIS A 19 3.61 7.14 -15.71
C HIS A 19 3.69 6.19 -14.50
N HIS A 20 3.23 6.65 -13.34
CA HIS A 20 2.89 5.74 -12.24
C HIS A 20 1.87 4.73 -12.76
N ALA A 21 2.18 3.44 -12.64
CA ALA A 21 1.31 2.38 -13.12
C ALA A 21 -0.08 2.52 -12.47
N GLN A 22 -1.12 2.73 -13.28
CA GLN A 22 -2.49 2.77 -12.80
C GLN A 22 -3.10 1.38 -12.95
N ILE A 23 -4.05 1.07 -12.08
CA ILE A 23 -4.88 -0.10 -12.21
C ILE A 23 -5.78 0.11 -13.42
N HIS A 24 -5.55 -0.71 -14.44
CA HIS A 24 -6.33 -0.72 -15.66
C HIS A 24 -7.61 -1.54 -15.51
N ASP A 25 -7.52 -2.69 -14.85
CA ASP A 25 -8.65 -3.60 -14.65
C ASP A 25 -8.52 -4.43 -13.37
N ILE A 26 -9.65 -4.74 -12.75
CA ILE A 26 -9.79 -5.74 -11.68
C ILE A 26 -10.88 -6.73 -12.08
N ASN A 27 -10.46 -7.91 -12.53
CA ASN A 27 -11.37 -8.97 -12.91
C ASN A 27 -11.63 -9.91 -11.73
N LEU A 28 -12.81 -9.79 -11.13
CA LEU A 28 -13.21 -10.59 -9.96
C LEU A 28 -13.55 -12.04 -10.31
N THR A 29 -13.83 -12.35 -11.57
CA THR A 29 -14.10 -13.72 -12.01
C THR A 29 -12.79 -14.50 -12.07
N THR A 30 -11.77 -13.94 -12.70
CA THR A 30 -10.46 -14.57 -12.89
C THR A 30 -9.50 -14.32 -11.73
N GLY A 31 -9.82 -13.39 -10.83
CA GLY A 31 -8.96 -13.00 -9.73
C GLY A 31 -7.74 -12.23 -10.23
N THR A 32 -7.93 -11.22 -11.09
CA THR A 32 -6.81 -10.54 -11.76
C THR A 32 -6.79 -9.06 -11.42
N ILE A 33 -5.59 -8.54 -11.13
CA ILE A 33 -5.30 -7.09 -11.13
C ILE A 33 -4.37 -6.83 -12.32
N ALA A 34 -4.80 -5.98 -13.24
CA ALA A 34 -3.99 -5.54 -14.37
C ALA A 34 -3.62 -4.07 -14.20
N PHE A 35 -2.34 -3.77 -14.43
CA PHE A 35 -1.81 -2.43 -14.50
C PHE A 35 -1.67 -2.01 -15.97
N ASP A 36 -1.80 -0.72 -16.26
CA ASP A 36 -1.71 -0.17 -17.61
C ASP A 36 -0.34 -0.34 -18.29
N ASN A 37 0.71 -0.57 -17.52
CA ASN A 37 2.04 -0.92 -18.00
C ASN A 37 2.18 -2.41 -18.39
N SER A 38 1.06 -3.09 -18.63
CA SER A 38 0.97 -4.52 -18.99
C SER A 38 1.38 -5.52 -17.90
N VAL A 39 1.68 -5.05 -16.68
CA VAL A 39 1.92 -5.96 -15.56
C VAL A 39 0.58 -6.48 -15.04
N THR A 40 0.52 -7.78 -14.79
CA THR A 40 -0.70 -8.43 -14.31
C THR A 40 -0.35 -9.37 -13.16
N TYR A 41 -1.13 -9.29 -12.08
CA TYR A 41 -1.13 -10.28 -11.02
C TYR A 41 -2.42 -11.09 -11.07
N GLN A 42 -2.30 -12.41 -11.21
CA GLN A 42 -3.43 -13.32 -11.17
C GLN A 42 -3.38 -14.18 -9.92
N PHE A 43 -4.39 -14.02 -9.07
CA PHE A 43 -4.58 -14.77 -7.85
C PHE A 43 -4.89 -16.24 -8.17
N ARG A 44 -4.28 -17.15 -7.42
CA ARG A 44 -4.69 -18.56 -7.39
C ARG A 44 -6.06 -18.74 -6.75
N SER A 45 -6.37 -17.90 -5.75
CA SER A 45 -7.68 -17.83 -5.13
C SER A 45 -8.35 -16.47 -5.43
N PRO A 46 -9.26 -16.40 -6.41
CA PRO A 46 -10.00 -15.17 -6.72
C PRO A 46 -10.76 -14.59 -5.51
N ASP A 47 -11.12 -15.42 -4.54
CA ASP A 47 -11.79 -14.99 -3.31
C ASP A 47 -10.93 -14.06 -2.45
N LEU A 48 -9.61 -14.21 -2.48
CA LEU A 48 -8.71 -13.30 -1.76
C LEU A 48 -8.78 -11.89 -2.33
N LEU A 49 -8.84 -11.75 -3.67
CA LEU A 49 -9.02 -10.45 -4.30
C LEU A 49 -10.38 -9.85 -3.98
N ARG A 50 -11.46 -10.63 -4.08
CA ARG A 50 -12.82 -10.18 -3.73
C ARG A 50 -12.89 -9.69 -2.29
N GLN A 51 -12.26 -10.42 -1.36
CA GLN A 51 -12.23 -10.00 0.04
C GLN A 51 -11.35 -8.76 0.25
N ALA A 52 -10.22 -8.62 -0.47
CA ALA A 52 -9.32 -7.49 -0.31
C ALA A 52 -9.95 -6.14 -0.71
N ILE A 53 -10.78 -6.14 -1.76
CA ILE A 53 -11.46 -4.92 -2.24
C ILE A 53 -12.76 -4.61 -1.49
N ALA A 54 -13.21 -5.52 -0.63
CA ALA A 54 -14.46 -5.39 0.11
C ALA A 54 -14.28 -4.53 1.36
N VAL A 55 -14.61 -3.25 1.27
CA VAL A 55 -14.37 -2.25 2.31
C VAL A 55 -15.37 -2.40 3.45
N LYS A 56 -14.87 -2.29 4.69
CA LYS A 56 -15.74 -2.25 5.86
C LYS A 56 -16.60 -0.98 5.82
N TYR A 57 -17.90 -1.19 5.65
CA TYR A 57 -18.92 -0.16 5.78
C TYR A 57 -20.13 -0.78 6.48
N ILE A 58 -20.70 -0.05 7.44
CA ILE A 58 -21.98 -0.41 8.05
C ILE A 58 -22.97 0.60 7.50
N PRO A 59 -23.86 0.21 6.56
CA PRO A 59 -24.94 1.06 6.12
C PRO A 59 -25.78 1.55 7.30
N PRO A 60 -26.34 2.77 7.24
CA PRO A 60 -27.11 3.34 8.35
C PRO A 60 -28.34 2.52 8.77
N ASN A 61 -28.79 1.56 7.95
CA ASN A 61 -30.01 0.77 8.16
C ASN A 61 -29.76 -0.72 8.45
N VAL A 62 -28.56 -1.14 8.86
CA VAL A 62 -28.32 -2.54 9.25
C VAL A 62 -28.87 -2.79 10.66
N ALA A 63 -29.77 -3.77 10.80
CA ALA A 63 -30.34 -4.11 12.09
C ALA A 63 -29.27 -4.71 13.02
N PRO A 64 -29.30 -4.43 14.33
CA PRO A 64 -28.40 -5.07 15.29
C PRO A 64 -28.56 -6.61 15.23
N GLY A 65 -27.48 -7.32 14.90
CA GLY A 65 -27.46 -8.78 14.82
C GLY A 65 -27.37 -9.36 13.40
N ASP A 66 -27.54 -8.54 12.36
CA ASP A 66 -27.28 -9.01 10.99
C ASP A 66 -25.79 -9.29 10.78
N PRO A 67 -25.42 -10.41 10.14
CA PRO A 67 -24.03 -10.72 9.87
C PRO A 67 -23.43 -9.65 8.96
N THR A 68 -22.40 -8.97 9.47
CA THR A 68 -21.64 -8.03 8.65
C THR A 68 -20.98 -8.79 7.50
N PRO A 69 -21.08 -8.28 6.26
CA PRO A 69 -20.39 -8.89 5.13
C PRO A 69 -18.89 -9.05 5.41
N ARG A 70 -18.29 -10.14 4.90
CA ARG A 70 -16.84 -10.32 4.95
C ARG A 70 -16.18 -9.11 4.30
N ASN A 71 -15.29 -8.47 5.06
CA ASN A 71 -14.56 -7.28 4.63
C ASN A 71 -13.05 -7.51 4.72
N ASN A 72 -12.33 -6.49 4.31
CA ASN A 72 -10.89 -6.55 4.07
C ASN A 72 -10.02 -6.37 5.33
N ILE A 73 -10.59 -6.08 6.50
CA ILE A 73 -9.81 -5.72 7.71
C ILE A 73 -8.81 -6.83 8.11
N ASN A 74 -9.24 -8.09 8.12
CA ASN A 74 -8.38 -9.19 8.56
C ASN A 74 -7.20 -9.39 7.62
N ILE A 75 -7.41 -9.24 6.31
CA ILE A 75 -6.34 -9.34 5.31
C ILE A 75 -5.44 -8.10 5.39
N ALA A 76 -6.03 -6.91 5.59
CA ALA A 76 -5.29 -5.67 5.75
C ALA A 76 -4.30 -5.73 6.91
N TRP A 77 -4.66 -6.33 8.03
CA TRP A 77 -3.72 -6.49 9.15
C TRP A 77 -2.47 -7.29 8.75
N HIS A 78 -2.62 -8.37 7.98
CA HIS A 78 -1.48 -9.11 7.45
C HIS A 78 -0.69 -8.30 6.41
N GLY A 79 -1.39 -7.50 5.62
CA GLY A 79 -0.81 -6.58 4.64
C GLY A 79 0.05 -5.49 5.27
N ASP A 80 -0.44 -4.82 6.31
CA ASP A 80 0.31 -3.83 7.08
C ASP A 80 1.61 -4.43 7.65
N ALA A 81 1.53 -5.61 8.26
CA ALA A 81 2.71 -6.31 8.75
C ALA A 81 3.72 -6.64 7.62
N THR A 82 3.22 -7.09 6.46
CA THR A 82 4.05 -7.41 5.29
C THR A 82 4.70 -6.16 4.69
N LEU A 83 3.93 -5.09 4.55
CA LEU A 83 4.37 -3.79 4.05
C LEU A 83 5.49 -3.23 4.93
N LYS A 84 5.30 -3.24 6.26
CA LYS A 84 6.33 -2.88 7.26
C LYS A 84 7.58 -3.73 7.09
N GLN A 85 7.45 -5.04 7.05
CA GLN A 85 8.59 -5.95 6.93
C GLN A 85 9.41 -5.67 5.66
N ILE A 86 8.74 -5.55 4.50
CA ILE A 86 9.39 -5.36 3.21
C ILE A 86 10.07 -3.99 3.13
N LEU A 87 9.37 -2.93 3.53
CA LEU A 87 9.93 -1.57 3.51
C LEU A 87 11.10 -1.46 4.47
N SER A 88 10.95 -1.87 5.73
CA SER A 88 12.04 -1.81 6.71
C SER A 88 13.26 -2.63 6.25
N ALA A 89 13.07 -3.83 5.70
CA ALA A 89 14.20 -4.62 5.18
C ALA A 89 14.91 -3.96 3.99
N GLY A 90 14.15 -3.31 3.09
CA GLY A 90 14.70 -2.58 1.95
C GLY A 90 15.50 -1.35 2.38
N TRP A 91 14.98 -0.58 3.34
CA TRP A 91 15.70 0.59 3.86
C TRP A 91 16.91 0.21 4.74
N MET A 92 16.89 -0.94 5.42
CA MET A 92 18.02 -1.42 6.23
C MET A 92 19.20 -1.96 5.42
N THR A 93 18.98 -2.40 4.18
CA THR A 93 20.05 -3.01 3.36
C THR A 93 21.05 -1.99 2.81
N ASP A 94 20.74 -0.70 2.87
CA ASP A 94 21.65 0.40 2.54
C ASP A 94 22.29 0.99 3.83
N ASN A 95 23.33 0.33 4.35
CA ASN A 95 24.22 0.82 5.42
C ASN A 95 23.55 1.46 6.65
N CYS A 96 22.48 0.87 7.20
CA CYS A 96 22.03 1.26 8.53
C CYS A 96 22.82 0.45 9.59
N PRO A 97 23.66 1.08 10.44
CA PRO A 97 24.34 0.35 11.50
C PRO A 97 23.28 -0.28 12.44
N PRO A 98 23.44 -1.55 12.86
CA PRO A 98 22.48 -2.27 13.69
C PRO A 98 22.06 -1.56 14.99
N SER A 99 22.84 -0.58 15.45
CA SER A 99 22.56 0.24 16.64
C SER A 99 21.29 1.08 16.52
N VAL A 100 20.93 1.56 15.32
CA VAL A 100 19.76 2.45 15.12
C VAL A 100 18.43 1.70 15.29
N TYR A 101 18.40 0.41 14.96
CA TYR A 101 17.17 -0.40 15.08
C TYR A 101 16.87 -0.83 16.53
N ILE A 102 17.93 -1.08 17.32
CA ILE A 102 17.79 -1.34 18.77
C ILE A 102 17.34 -0.07 19.49
N GLU A 103 17.84 1.10 19.07
CA GLU A 103 17.40 2.38 19.60
C GLU A 103 15.94 2.70 19.22
N TYR A 104 15.48 2.38 18.00
CA TYR A 104 14.08 2.53 17.57
C TYR A 104 13.06 1.70 18.38
N LEU A 105 13.37 0.43 18.68
CA LEU A 105 12.54 -0.40 19.57
C LEU A 105 12.55 0.12 21.03
N THR A 106 13.60 0.84 21.42
CA THR A 106 13.77 1.42 22.76
C THR A 106 13.16 2.84 22.86
N LEU A 107 13.13 3.61 21.76
CA LEU A 107 12.67 5.00 21.68
C LEU A 107 11.14 5.16 21.59
N GLN A 108 10.37 4.08 21.36
CA GLN A 108 8.94 4.10 21.68
C GLN A 108 8.67 4.34 23.18
N LEU A 109 9.70 4.27 24.04
CA LEU A 109 9.58 4.47 25.48
C LEU A 109 10.17 5.79 26.00
N THR A 110 10.94 6.56 25.23
CA THR A 110 11.61 7.77 25.75
C THR A 110 11.72 8.85 24.69
N SER A 111 11.02 9.97 24.91
CA SER A 111 11.07 11.16 24.08
C SER A 111 12.41 11.89 24.22
N ALA A 112 12.84 12.53 23.12
CA ALA A 112 13.94 13.49 22.98
C ALA A 112 15.32 12.91 22.65
N TYR A 113 15.56 12.58 21.36
CA TYR A 113 16.87 12.81 20.71
C TYR A 113 16.72 13.06 19.17
N ASN A 114 16.77 14.35 18.81
CA ASN A 114 17.38 15.05 17.67
C ASN A 114 17.20 14.61 16.19
N VAL A 115 16.17 15.20 15.53
CA VAL A 115 16.04 15.75 14.14
C VAL A 115 16.64 14.98 12.94
N LEU A 116 17.89 14.50 12.99
CA LEU A 116 18.49 13.72 11.90
C LEU A 116 17.93 12.29 11.85
N GLU A 117 17.71 11.67 13.01
CA GLU A 117 17.03 10.38 13.10
C GLU A 117 15.54 10.50 12.78
N GLU A 118 14.90 11.58 13.22
CA GLU A 118 13.49 11.89 12.90
C GLU A 118 13.30 12.02 11.38
N LYS A 119 14.21 12.71 10.69
CA LYS A 119 14.22 12.84 9.23
C LYS A 119 14.42 11.49 8.53
N LYS A 120 15.30 10.62 9.05
CA LYS A 120 15.55 9.28 8.49
C LYS A 120 14.36 8.34 8.71
N THR A 121 13.86 8.29 9.94
CA THR A 121 12.68 7.54 10.38
C THR A 121 11.44 7.93 9.57
N TRP A 122 11.29 9.22 9.26
CA TRP A 122 10.18 9.71 8.46
C TRP A 122 10.29 9.38 6.97
N MET A 123 11.50 9.35 6.42
CA MET A 123 11.77 8.93 5.05
C MET A 123 11.56 7.41 4.87
N GLU A 124 11.89 6.61 5.88
CA GLU A 124 11.71 5.15 5.88
C GLU A 124 10.25 4.74 6.16
N LEU A 125 9.54 5.49 7.01
CA LEU A 125 8.18 5.15 7.47
C LEU A 125 7.08 5.99 6.83
N GLY A 126 7.39 7.03 6.06
CA GLY A 126 6.38 7.88 5.45
C GLY A 126 5.44 7.11 4.51
N MET A 127 5.94 6.09 3.82
CA MET A 127 5.13 5.18 3.00
C MET A 127 4.19 4.29 3.83
N LEU A 128 4.46 4.10 5.13
CA LEU A 128 3.59 3.37 6.05
C LEU A 128 2.44 4.21 6.59
N MET A 129 2.46 5.52 6.40
CA MET A 129 1.39 6.38 6.90
C MET A 129 0.09 6.14 6.14
N ASN A 130 -1.03 6.05 6.85
CA ASN A 130 -2.35 5.92 6.22
C ASN A 130 -2.63 7.04 5.21
N SER A 131 -2.10 8.24 5.43
CA SER A 131 -2.25 9.36 4.51
C SER A 131 -1.52 9.12 3.18
N TYR A 132 -0.32 8.53 3.20
CA TYR A 132 0.39 8.09 1.99
C TYR A 132 -0.37 6.98 1.27
N GLN A 133 -0.81 5.94 2.00
CA GLN A 133 -1.54 4.84 1.40
C GLN A 133 -2.89 5.29 0.81
N THR A 134 -3.57 6.24 1.47
CA THR A 134 -4.79 6.89 0.93
C THR A 134 -4.48 7.60 -0.38
N TYR A 135 -3.42 8.40 -0.41
CA TYR A 135 -2.96 9.10 -1.61
C TYR A 135 -2.64 8.11 -2.73
N GLN A 136 -1.91 7.02 -2.44
CA GLN A 136 -1.57 6.02 -3.45
C GLN A 136 -2.79 5.27 -3.99
N CYS A 137 -3.77 4.95 -3.13
CA CYS A 137 -5.04 4.36 -3.57
C CYS A 137 -5.74 5.21 -4.64
N ASP A 138 -5.71 6.53 -4.50
CA ASP A 138 -6.23 7.45 -5.50
C ASP A 138 -5.30 7.59 -6.71
N ALA A 139 -3.99 7.70 -6.50
CA ALA A 139 -3.00 7.89 -7.56
C ALA A 139 -2.94 6.71 -8.55
N ILE A 140 -3.07 5.47 -8.04
CA ILE A 140 -3.09 4.26 -8.87
C ILE A 140 -4.50 3.95 -9.42
N GLY A 141 -5.50 4.78 -9.14
CA GLY A 141 -6.86 4.57 -9.63
C GLY A 141 -7.56 3.34 -9.04
N LEU A 142 -7.25 2.95 -7.79
CA LEU A 142 -7.86 1.78 -7.14
C LEU A 142 -9.30 2.05 -6.67
N THR A 143 -9.60 3.27 -6.21
CA THR A 143 -10.88 3.64 -5.59
C THR A 143 -12.13 3.19 -6.38
N PRO A 144 -12.22 3.33 -7.72
CA PRO A 144 -13.39 2.90 -8.49
C PRO A 144 -13.66 1.39 -8.44
N PHE A 145 -12.65 0.57 -8.14
CA PHE A 145 -12.78 -0.89 -8.06
C PHE A 145 -13.13 -1.39 -6.65
N LEU A 146 -13.07 -0.52 -5.63
CA LEU A 146 -13.38 -0.89 -4.26
C LEU A 146 -14.89 -1.07 -4.06
N GLN A 147 -15.25 -2.09 -3.29
CA GLN A 147 -16.63 -2.45 -3.03
C GLN A 147 -17.08 -2.01 -1.64
N ILE A 148 -18.14 -1.21 -1.61
CA ILE A 148 -18.88 -0.87 -0.40
C ILE A 148 -20.19 -1.66 -0.46
N PHE A 149 -20.37 -2.62 0.44
CA PHE A 149 -21.58 -3.45 0.41
C PHE A 149 -22.84 -2.59 0.58
N GLY A 150 -23.83 -2.82 -0.29
CA GLY A 150 -25.10 -2.11 -0.28
C GLY A 150 -25.04 -0.70 -0.88
N VAL A 151 -23.90 -0.28 -1.44
CA VAL A 151 -23.74 1.04 -2.07
C VAL A 151 -23.31 0.87 -3.52
N PHE A 152 -24.02 1.54 -4.43
CA PHE A 152 -23.70 1.50 -5.86
C PHE A 152 -22.44 2.34 -6.15
N PRO A 153 -21.44 1.83 -6.90
CA PRO A 153 -20.26 2.60 -7.29
C PRO A 153 -20.62 3.89 -8.03
N GLY A 154 -20.02 5.02 -7.65
CA GLY A 154 -20.29 6.33 -8.26
C GLY A 154 -21.61 6.99 -7.84
N SER A 155 -22.39 6.38 -6.95
CA SER A 155 -23.53 7.06 -6.32
C SER A 155 -23.08 8.20 -5.40
N GLU A 156 -23.98 9.14 -5.10
CA GLU A 156 -23.74 10.24 -4.15
C GLU A 156 -23.27 9.71 -2.80
N VAL A 157 -23.92 8.66 -2.28
CA VAL A 157 -23.53 7.99 -1.02
C VAL A 157 -22.09 7.44 -1.08
N ALA A 158 -21.69 6.85 -2.21
CA ALA A 158 -20.32 6.37 -2.39
C ALA A 158 -19.32 7.55 -2.39
N MET A 159 -19.63 8.63 -3.10
CA MET A 159 -18.79 9.83 -3.17
C MET A 159 -18.63 10.48 -1.80
N GLU A 160 -19.72 10.65 -1.05
CA GLU A 160 -19.71 11.16 0.32
C GLU A 160 -18.89 10.27 1.26
N PHE A 161 -19.07 8.95 1.17
CA PHE A 161 -18.28 8.01 1.95
C PHE A 161 -16.79 8.18 1.65
N TRP A 162 -16.38 8.21 0.38
CA TRP A 162 -14.97 8.34 -0.01
C TRP A 162 -14.35 9.68 0.39
N ALA A 163 -15.14 10.76 0.45
CA ALA A 163 -14.71 12.06 0.97
C ALA A 163 -14.61 12.10 2.50
N SER A 164 -15.28 11.20 3.21
CA SER A 164 -15.30 11.14 4.67
C SER A 164 -13.97 10.64 5.27
N ARG A 165 -13.82 10.81 6.59
CA ARG A 165 -12.69 10.25 7.34
C ARG A 165 -12.64 8.72 7.24
N GLU A 166 -13.79 8.05 7.29
CA GLU A 166 -13.85 6.60 7.21
C GLU A 166 -13.55 6.08 5.79
N GLY A 167 -13.96 6.82 4.75
CA GLY A 167 -13.55 6.52 3.38
C GLY A 167 -12.05 6.60 3.18
N ARG A 168 -11.40 7.66 3.68
CA ARG A 168 -9.92 7.77 3.65
C ARG A 168 -9.26 6.59 4.35
N LYS A 169 -9.75 6.21 5.54
CA LYS A 169 -9.26 5.02 6.24
C LYS A 169 -9.49 3.74 5.42
N GLY A 170 -10.66 3.59 4.82
CA GLY A 170 -11.01 2.45 3.96
C GLY A 170 -10.08 2.32 2.75
N LYS A 171 -9.67 3.44 2.14
CA LYS A 171 -8.68 3.44 1.05
C LYS A 171 -7.32 2.90 1.49
N ALA A 172 -6.77 3.42 2.59
CA ALA A 172 -5.52 2.91 3.16
C ALA A 172 -5.61 1.42 3.50
N THR A 173 -6.66 1.02 4.23
CA THR A 173 -6.90 -0.40 4.57
C THR A 173 -7.04 -1.29 3.33
N SER A 174 -7.54 -0.77 2.20
CA SER A 174 -7.64 -1.55 0.96
C SER A 174 -6.29 -1.80 0.29
N ILE A 175 -5.37 -0.82 0.36
CA ILE A 175 -3.98 -1.03 -0.08
C ILE A 175 -3.34 -2.15 0.72
N GLU A 176 -3.42 -2.06 2.06
CA GLU A 176 -2.91 -3.10 2.95
C GLU A 176 -3.56 -4.44 2.61
N ALA A 177 -4.88 -4.49 2.43
CA ALA A 177 -5.58 -5.72 2.12
C ALA A 177 -5.13 -6.37 0.81
N ILE A 178 -4.88 -5.59 -0.26
CA ILE A 178 -4.37 -6.13 -1.51
C ILE A 178 -2.97 -6.73 -1.31
N ILE A 179 -2.09 -6.01 -0.62
CA ILE A 179 -0.73 -6.50 -0.30
C ILE A 179 -0.81 -7.79 0.52
N GLY A 180 -1.65 -7.82 1.55
CA GLY A 180 -1.88 -9.00 2.38
C GLY A 180 -2.45 -10.17 1.58
N ALA A 181 -3.38 -9.92 0.66
CA ALA A 181 -3.98 -10.92 -0.20
C ALA A 181 -2.93 -11.52 -1.15
N VAL A 182 -2.08 -10.69 -1.77
CA VAL A 182 -0.97 -11.13 -2.63
C VAL A 182 0.04 -11.95 -1.84
N GLN A 183 0.41 -11.51 -0.63
CA GLN A 183 1.33 -12.23 0.22
C GLN A 183 0.78 -13.62 0.61
N GLN A 184 -0.50 -13.70 0.98
CA GLN A 184 -1.16 -14.96 1.28
C GLN A 184 -1.27 -15.86 0.05
N ASP A 185 -1.76 -15.33 -1.06
CA ASP A 185 -1.95 -16.06 -2.31
C ASP A 185 -0.62 -16.56 -2.90
N SER A 186 0.45 -15.78 -2.77
CA SER A 186 1.79 -16.14 -3.23
C SER A 186 2.49 -17.21 -2.37
N GLY A 187 1.91 -17.57 -1.21
CA GLY A 187 2.51 -18.49 -0.26
C GLY A 187 3.66 -17.85 0.53
N GLN A 188 3.48 -16.58 0.92
CA GLN A 188 4.47 -15.76 1.61
C GLN A 188 5.72 -15.43 0.78
N ASN A 189 5.58 -15.32 -0.55
CA ASN A 189 6.70 -15.04 -1.42
C ASN A 189 6.96 -13.53 -1.54
N ASN A 190 7.91 -13.05 -0.75
CA ASN A 190 8.28 -11.63 -0.73
C ASN A 190 8.72 -11.08 -2.09
N ALA A 191 9.33 -11.89 -2.97
CA ALA A 191 9.74 -11.39 -4.30
C ALA A 191 8.53 -11.03 -5.17
N VAL A 192 7.48 -11.85 -5.13
CA VAL A 192 6.23 -11.59 -5.85
C VAL A 192 5.50 -10.38 -5.26
N THR A 193 5.38 -10.33 -3.94
CA THR A 193 4.72 -9.22 -3.24
C THR A 193 5.44 -7.89 -3.48
N LYS A 194 6.77 -7.90 -3.49
CA LYS A 194 7.59 -6.73 -3.84
C LYS A 194 7.27 -6.18 -5.25
N VAL A 195 7.08 -7.04 -6.25
CA VAL A 195 6.71 -6.59 -7.60
C VAL A 195 5.38 -5.85 -7.58
N VAL A 196 4.35 -6.45 -6.95
CA VAL A 196 3.04 -5.80 -6.85
C VAL A 196 3.11 -4.48 -6.07
N MET A 197 3.81 -4.47 -4.94
CA MET A 197 4.04 -3.25 -4.14
C MET A 197 4.65 -2.12 -4.95
N ARG A 198 5.66 -2.40 -5.80
CA ARG A 198 6.26 -1.38 -6.68
C ARG A 198 5.23 -0.80 -7.64
N HIS A 199 4.42 -1.64 -8.28
CA HIS A 199 3.37 -1.16 -9.18
C HIS A 199 2.25 -0.41 -8.45
N MET A 200 2.07 -0.66 -7.16
CA MET A 200 1.17 0.11 -6.30
C MET A 200 1.80 1.36 -5.69
N GLY A 201 3.04 1.73 -6.07
CA GLY A 201 3.69 2.95 -5.61
C GLY A 201 4.48 2.83 -4.30
N PHE A 202 4.86 1.61 -3.90
CA PHE A 202 5.65 1.37 -2.68
C PHE A 202 7.07 0.93 -3.03
N TYR A 203 8.04 1.71 -2.56
CA TYR A 203 9.44 1.58 -2.97
C TYR A 203 10.39 1.58 -1.79
N TRP A 204 11.55 0.97 -2.01
CA TRP A 204 12.67 0.95 -1.10
C TRP A 204 13.93 1.06 -1.95
N PRO A 205 15.00 1.64 -1.42
CA PRO A 205 16.24 1.75 -2.15
C PRO A 205 16.93 0.38 -2.26
N GLU A 206 17.58 0.14 -3.39
CA GLU A 206 18.51 -0.99 -3.59
C GLU A 206 19.96 -0.52 -3.75
N ASN A 207 20.16 0.80 -3.80
CA ASN A 207 21.46 1.46 -3.87
C ASN A 207 21.34 2.93 -3.44
N SER A 208 22.49 3.56 -3.21
CA SER A 208 22.60 4.94 -2.73
C SER A 208 21.98 5.99 -3.66
N TYR A 209 21.98 5.76 -4.97
CA TYR A 209 21.34 6.67 -5.92
C TYR A 209 19.81 6.66 -5.75
N GLN A 210 19.21 5.47 -5.66
CA GLN A 210 17.79 5.32 -5.39
C GLN A 210 17.41 5.90 -4.02
N THR A 211 18.28 5.76 -3.01
CA THR A 211 18.07 6.39 -1.70
C THR A 211 17.87 7.90 -1.83
N ALA A 212 18.75 8.60 -2.54
CA ALA A 212 18.64 10.05 -2.72
C ALA A 212 17.33 10.45 -3.44
N THR A 213 16.93 9.71 -4.47
CA THR A 213 15.68 10.01 -5.20
C THR A 213 14.45 9.75 -4.35
N LEU A 214 14.38 8.60 -3.65
CA LEU A 214 13.26 8.30 -2.77
C LEU A 214 13.13 9.35 -1.67
N GLN A 215 14.26 9.84 -1.13
CA GLN A 215 14.25 10.93 -0.16
C GLN A 215 13.71 12.25 -0.73
N ALA A 216 14.06 12.59 -1.97
CA ALA A 216 13.51 13.77 -2.65
C ALA A 216 11.99 13.66 -2.85
N ALA A 217 11.52 12.52 -3.39
CA ALA A 217 10.09 12.27 -3.60
C ALA A 217 9.29 12.32 -2.29
N MET A 218 9.80 11.70 -1.22
CA MET A 218 9.15 11.77 0.10
C MET A 218 9.14 13.19 0.68
N SER A 219 10.16 14.00 0.40
CA SER A 219 10.21 15.41 0.81
C SER A 219 9.17 16.26 0.08
N GLU A 220 8.95 16.00 -1.21
CA GLU A 220 7.89 16.66 -1.99
C GLU A 220 6.50 16.30 -1.46
N LEU A 221 6.25 15.02 -1.17
CA LEU A 221 4.99 14.57 -0.56
C LEU A 221 4.78 15.15 0.85
N SER A 222 5.87 15.42 1.59
CA SER A 222 5.84 16.20 2.84
C SER A 222 5.33 17.62 2.62
N ALA A 223 5.89 18.30 1.62
CA ALA A 223 5.54 19.68 1.30
C ALA A 223 4.08 19.80 0.85
N LEU A 224 3.55 18.76 0.22
CA LEU A 224 2.14 18.64 -0.16
C LEU A 224 1.21 18.22 1.01
N GLY A 225 1.76 17.92 2.18
CA GLY A 225 1.00 17.46 3.36
C GLY A 225 0.42 16.04 3.24
N VAL A 226 0.82 15.27 2.21
CA VAL A 226 0.42 13.87 2.02
C VAL A 226 1.01 12.98 3.11
N VAL A 227 2.25 13.28 3.48
CA VAL A 227 2.93 12.65 4.59
C VAL A 227 3.17 13.79 5.58
N GLY A 228 2.78 13.63 6.84
CA GLY A 228 2.96 14.68 7.86
C GLY A 228 4.28 14.50 8.59
N LYS A 229 5.14 15.54 8.65
CA LYS A 229 6.37 15.54 9.48
C LYS A 229 6.05 14.97 10.87
N ILE A 230 6.72 13.89 11.27
CA ILE A 230 6.67 13.38 12.65
C ILE A 230 7.31 14.42 13.55
#